data_AF-A0A0D0CCJ1-F1
#
_entry.id   AF-A0A0D0CCJ1-F1
#
_cell.length_a   1.000
_cell.length_b   1.000
_cell.length_c   1.000
_cell.angle_alpha   90.00
_cell.angle_beta   90.00
_cell.angle_gamma   90.00
#
_symmetry.space_group_name_H-M   'P 1'
#
loop_
_entity.id
_entity.type
_entity.pdbx_description
1 polymer ?
#
loop_
_entity_poly.entity_id
_entity_poly.type
_entity_poly.pdbx_seq_one_letter_code
_entity_poly.pdbx_strand_id
1 'polypeptide(L)'
;MADNNAEPITRNVPTLPATVESVPSEGFLNSDIKYLEANIEAQMTVLFSETTIEFVKKPSLDTPFQYPDPATILHFNSGQFALKMNKLCNSRFLQTESHLCSLLHEMERLLPDAHHEELEDVLQSSLSTLHRLKEKKHWLDQAYPSGRDGTRFNSLQHFRLRQWVQLAHNSPLAASCTAALVIYVKFQTPVYKMRVILALLQWIIERRNQMGALNRKYPSQIPKEIYMIVAHYSLDPTTRTFLCCSKCFAIQPLTQKVLTSANSAYAANQSLPTCDIPPAPISPPCANPLRKTRCIGNKVFVVPICKQVFQDFKDWLGRLLATPGIEHDLYNHPAPESDQTKDLMDCPLIQKFKWTDGKPFI
;
A
#
# COMPACT_ATOMS: atom_id res chain seq x y z
N MET A 1 -65.24 -21.55 61.38
CA MET A 1 -64.55 -21.21 62.63
C MET A 1 -63.06 -21.39 62.41
N ALA A 2 -62.38 -20.30 62.12
CA ALA A 2 -60.95 -20.02 62.35
C ALA A 2 -60.67 -18.70 61.62
N ASP A 3 -60.87 -17.59 62.34
CA ASP A 3 -60.50 -16.24 61.92
C ASP A 3 -58.98 -16.10 61.93
N ASN A 4 -58.39 -15.63 60.83
CA ASN A 4 -56.99 -15.22 60.77
C ASN A 4 -56.93 -13.70 60.54
N ASN A 5 -56.77 -12.98 61.65
CA ASN A 5 -56.31 -11.60 61.69
C ASN A 5 -54.86 -11.53 61.22
N ALA A 6 -54.59 -10.73 60.18
CA ALA A 6 -53.24 -10.32 59.81
C ALA A 6 -53.15 -8.79 59.92
N GLU A 7 -52.29 -8.32 60.83
CA GLU A 7 -51.97 -6.91 61.04
C GLU A 7 -51.16 -6.32 59.86
N PRO A 8 -51.27 -5.01 59.59
CA PRO A 8 -50.49 -4.36 58.55
C PRO A 8 -49.07 -4.04 59.03
N ILE A 9 -48.07 -4.62 58.36
CA ILE A 9 -46.65 -4.30 58.55
C ILE A 9 -46.37 -2.93 57.92
N THR A 10 -46.22 -1.90 58.74
CA THR A 10 -45.69 -0.59 58.34
C THR A 10 -44.18 -0.68 58.12
N ARG A 11 -43.76 -0.70 56.84
CA ARG A 11 -42.35 -0.56 56.46
C ARG A 11 -41.91 0.90 56.60
N ASN A 12 -41.06 1.18 57.59
CA ASN A 12 -40.26 2.40 57.63
C ASN A 12 -39.26 2.38 56.46
N VAL A 13 -39.44 3.29 55.50
CA VAL A 13 -38.47 3.55 54.43
C VAL A 13 -37.36 4.43 55.02
N PRO A 14 -36.09 4.01 55.02
CA PRO A 14 -34.99 4.86 55.43
C PRO A 14 -34.80 5.98 54.40
N THR A 15 -34.95 7.23 54.83
CA THR A 15 -34.59 8.40 54.04
C THR A 15 -33.06 8.39 53.84
N LEU A 16 -32.62 8.10 52.61
CA LEU A 16 -31.21 8.20 52.22
C LEU A 16 -30.74 9.66 52.38
N PRO A 17 -29.57 9.91 52.98
CA PRO A 17 -28.99 11.25 53.02
C PRO A 17 -28.71 11.71 51.60
N ALA A 18 -29.07 12.96 51.30
CA ALA A 18 -28.75 13.60 50.03
C ALA A 18 -27.23 13.58 49.84
N THR A 19 -26.75 12.72 48.94
CA THR A 19 -25.37 12.69 48.49
C THR A 19 -25.09 14.01 47.80
N VAL A 20 -24.28 14.86 48.43
CA VAL A 20 -23.74 16.06 47.80
C VAL A 20 -22.88 15.59 46.63
N GLU A 21 -23.39 15.73 45.41
CA GLU A 21 -22.63 15.52 44.19
C GLU A 21 -21.46 16.50 44.18
N SER A 22 -20.29 16.00 44.56
CA SER A 22 -19.04 16.74 44.44
C SER A 22 -18.80 17.00 42.96
N VAL A 23 -18.93 18.25 42.54
CA VAL A 23 -18.60 18.71 41.19
C VAL A 23 -17.17 18.23 40.86
N PRO A 24 -16.97 17.42 39.80
CA PRO A 24 -15.66 16.99 39.37
C PRO A 24 -14.76 18.20 39.16
N SER A 25 -13.55 18.19 39.75
CA SER A 25 -12.61 19.30 39.58
C SER A 25 -12.25 19.47 38.10
N GLU A 26 -12.40 20.68 37.55
CA GLU A 26 -12.10 21.05 36.14
C GLU A 26 -10.74 20.52 35.62
N GLY A 27 -9.77 20.30 36.51
CA GLY A 27 -8.45 19.75 36.16
C GLY A 27 -8.45 18.31 35.62
N PHE A 28 -9.44 17.48 35.94
CA PHE A 28 -9.51 16.08 35.47
C PHE A 28 -9.96 15.97 34.00
N LEU A 29 -10.88 16.84 33.57
CA LEU A 29 -11.43 16.83 32.21
C LEU A 29 -10.41 17.30 31.16
N ASN A 30 -9.62 18.32 31.49
CA ASN A 30 -8.59 18.84 30.57
C ASN A 30 -7.45 17.84 30.30
N SER A 31 -7.13 16.95 31.25
CA SER A 31 -6.16 15.87 31.01
C SER A 31 -6.71 14.82 30.05
N ASP A 32 -8.02 14.56 30.08
CA ASP A 32 -8.66 13.55 29.25
C ASP A 32 -8.75 14.00 27.79
N ILE A 33 -9.05 15.28 27.54
CA ILE A 33 -9.05 15.87 26.18
C ILE A 33 -7.66 15.79 25.56
N LYS A 34 -6.61 16.23 26.27
CA LYS A 34 -5.22 16.17 25.77
C LYS A 34 -4.75 14.74 25.51
N TYR A 35 -5.15 13.80 26.37
CA TYR A 35 -4.85 12.39 26.16
C TYR A 35 -5.52 11.86 24.90
N LEU A 36 -6.78 12.23 24.67
CA LEU A 36 -7.52 11.87 23.47
C LEU A 36 -6.88 12.46 22.21
N GLU A 37 -6.52 13.74 22.22
CA GLU A 37 -5.80 14.40 21.12
C GLU A 37 -4.51 13.66 20.77
N ALA A 38 -3.68 13.36 21.78
CA ALA A 38 -2.42 12.64 21.59
C ALA A 38 -2.65 11.22 21.04
N ASN A 39 -3.70 10.53 21.49
CA ASN A 39 -4.07 9.21 21.00
C ASN A 39 -4.56 9.27 19.53
N ILE A 40 -5.39 10.26 19.19
CA ILE A 40 -5.84 10.49 17.81
C ILE A 40 -4.63 10.80 16.92
N GLU A 41 -3.74 11.70 17.33
CA GLU A 41 -2.54 12.05 16.59
C GLU A 41 -1.63 10.83 16.37
N ALA A 42 -1.46 9.98 17.39
CA ALA A 42 -0.71 8.74 17.30
C ALA A 42 -1.34 7.77 16.29
N GLN A 43 -2.67 7.58 16.32
CA GLN A 43 -3.39 6.74 15.35
C GLN A 43 -3.25 7.29 13.92
N MET A 44 -3.39 8.60 13.76
CA MET A 44 -3.25 9.28 12.47
C MET A 44 -1.84 9.09 11.90
N THR A 45 -0.81 9.27 12.73
CA THR A 45 0.59 9.03 12.38
C THR A 45 0.83 7.62 11.84
N VAL A 46 0.18 6.61 12.42
CA VAL A 46 0.26 5.24 11.93
C VAL A 46 -0.40 5.10 10.55
N LEU A 47 -1.56 5.72 10.32
CA LEU A 47 -2.24 5.73 9.01
C LEU A 47 -1.40 6.40 7.90
N PHE A 48 -0.58 7.40 8.25
CA PHE A 48 0.39 7.99 7.31
C PHE A 48 1.45 7.00 6.81
N SER A 49 1.71 5.92 7.53
CA SER A 49 2.70 4.90 7.14
C SER A 49 2.15 3.74 6.30
N GLU A 50 0.82 3.63 6.17
CA GLU A 50 0.19 2.40 5.67
C GLU A 50 -0.03 2.31 4.15
N THR A 51 -0.28 1.07 3.74
CA THR A 51 -0.61 0.61 2.39
C THR A 51 -1.73 1.43 1.74
N THR A 52 -1.77 1.44 0.41
CA THR A 52 -2.84 2.06 -0.36
C THR A 52 -4.20 1.44 0.00
N ILE A 53 -5.11 2.25 0.57
CA ILE A 53 -6.50 1.84 0.87
C ILE A 53 -7.29 1.57 -0.41
N GLU A 54 -8.24 0.64 -0.39
CA GLU A 54 -9.11 0.30 -1.52
C GLU A 54 -10.50 0.94 -1.40
N PHE A 55 -10.84 1.82 -2.34
CA PHE A 55 -12.18 2.42 -2.44
C PHE A 55 -13.20 1.45 -3.07
N VAL A 56 -14.46 1.55 -2.66
CA VAL A 56 -15.60 0.81 -3.26
C VAL A 56 -15.75 1.20 -4.72
N LYS A 57 -15.79 2.50 -5.00
CA LYS A 57 -15.72 3.06 -6.35
C LYS A 57 -14.27 3.39 -6.67
N LYS A 58 -13.77 2.93 -7.81
CA LYS A 58 -12.38 3.21 -8.21
C LYS A 58 -12.18 4.71 -8.38
N PRO A 59 -11.10 5.28 -7.82
CA PRO A 59 -10.75 6.68 -8.06
C PRO A 59 -10.59 6.95 -9.57
N SER A 60 -11.24 8.00 -10.05
CA SER A 60 -11.20 8.44 -11.45
C SER A 60 -11.09 9.96 -11.55
N LEU A 61 -10.53 10.44 -12.65
CA LEU A 61 -10.44 11.86 -13.00
C LEU A 61 -11.82 12.50 -13.15
N ASP A 62 -12.79 11.74 -13.66
CA ASP A 62 -14.14 12.22 -13.94
C ASP A 62 -14.97 12.43 -12.65
N THR A 63 -14.46 11.95 -11.52
CA THR A 63 -15.13 12.00 -10.22
C THR A 63 -14.17 12.63 -9.20
N PRO A 64 -14.10 13.96 -9.08
CA PRO A 64 -13.26 14.61 -8.09
C PRO A 64 -13.68 14.18 -6.68
N PHE A 65 -12.73 14.17 -5.74
CA PHE A 65 -13.04 13.90 -4.34
C PHE A 65 -13.95 15.01 -3.82
N GLN A 66 -15.10 14.64 -3.27
CA GLN A 66 -15.99 15.56 -2.59
C GLN A 66 -15.88 15.28 -1.11
N TYR A 67 -15.55 16.31 -0.35
CA TYR A 67 -15.59 16.24 1.09
C TYR A 67 -17.04 15.98 1.53
N PRO A 68 -17.26 15.08 2.50
CA PRO A 68 -18.58 14.93 3.09
C PRO A 68 -19.02 16.28 3.65
N ASP A 69 -20.30 16.59 3.51
CA ASP A 69 -20.87 17.74 4.20
C ASP A 69 -20.81 17.51 5.73
N PRO A 70 -20.91 18.56 6.56
CA PRO A 70 -20.84 18.41 8.02
C PRO A 70 -21.88 17.45 8.61
N ALA A 71 -23.01 17.23 7.92
CA ALA A 71 -24.04 16.29 8.38
C ALA A 71 -23.69 14.82 8.04
N THR A 72 -23.03 14.61 6.90
CA THR A 72 -22.65 13.29 6.38
C THR A 72 -21.30 12.84 6.91
N ILE A 73 -20.44 13.74 7.39
CA ILE A 73 -19.14 13.39 7.99
C ILE A 73 -19.29 12.50 9.22
N LEU A 74 -20.44 12.58 9.90
CA LEU A 74 -20.79 11.74 11.05
C LEU A 74 -21.11 10.29 10.65
N HIS A 75 -21.38 10.03 9.36
CA HIS A 75 -21.74 8.71 8.89
C HIS A 75 -20.49 7.91 8.52
N PHE A 76 -20.20 6.90 9.35
CA PHE A 76 -19.11 5.96 9.15
C PHE A 76 -19.08 5.36 7.73
N ASN A 77 -17.92 5.48 7.08
CA ASN A 77 -17.61 4.89 5.77
C ASN A 77 -18.69 5.07 4.70
N SER A 78 -19.26 6.28 4.64
CA SER A 78 -20.38 6.60 3.75
C SER A 78 -19.94 7.33 2.46
N GLY A 79 -20.89 7.57 1.57
CA GLY A 79 -20.72 8.40 0.37
C GLY A 79 -20.00 7.72 -0.81
N GLN A 80 -19.66 8.53 -1.81
CA GLN A 80 -19.04 8.06 -3.06
C GLN A 80 -17.62 7.52 -2.87
N PHE A 81 -16.95 7.91 -1.78
CA PHE A 81 -15.57 7.59 -1.46
C PHE A 81 -15.45 6.56 -0.33
N ALA A 82 -16.50 5.77 -0.09
CA ALA A 82 -16.47 4.68 0.86
C ALA A 82 -15.35 3.67 0.53
N LEU A 83 -14.74 3.12 1.56
CA LEU A 83 -13.71 2.08 1.49
C LEU A 83 -14.35 0.70 1.58
N LYS A 84 -13.73 -0.29 0.92
CA LYS A 84 -14.20 -1.68 1.01
C LYS A 84 -13.95 -2.24 2.41
N MET A 85 -15.01 -2.63 3.11
CA MET A 85 -14.90 -3.14 4.48
C MET A 85 -14.21 -4.50 4.59
N ASN A 86 -14.23 -5.31 3.52
CA ASN A 86 -13.63 -6.64 3.50
C ASN A 86 -12.12 -6.63 3.22
N LYS A 87 -11.48 -5.46 3.11
CA LYS A 87 -10.05 -5.34 2.79
C LYS A 87 -9.24 -5.04 4.04
N LEU A 88 -8.25 -5.90 4.31
CA LEU A 88 -7.35 -5.75 5.45
C LEU A 88 -6.59 -4.41 5.43
N CYS A 89 -6.20 -3.92 4.24
CA CYS A 89 -5.54 -2.61 4.09
C CYS A 89 -6.41 -1.42 4.50
N ASN A 90 -7.74 -1.58 4.58
CA ASN A 90 -8.66 -0.54 5.01
C ASN A 90 -9.00 -0.64 6.50
N SER A 91 -8.71 -1.78 7.14
CA SER A 91 -9.23 -2.10 8.47
C SER A 91 -8.91 -1.04 9.51
N ARG A 92 -7.66 -0.56 9.57
CA ARG A 92 -7.23 0.46 10.53
C ARG A 92 -7.85 1.82 10.26
N PHE A 93 -7.85 2.25 9.00
CA PHE A 93 -8.51 3.50 8.61
C PHE A 93 -9.98 3.49 9.03
N LEU A 94 -10.68 2.39 8.73
CA LEU A 94 -12.10 2.20 9.08
C LEU A 94 -12.32 2.12 10.59
N GLN A 95 -11.41 1.49 11.36
CA GLN A 95 -11.51 1.44 12.82
C GLN A 95 -11.37 2.84 13.42
N THR A 96 -10.40 3.63 12.97
CA THR A 96 -10.22 5.02 13.43
C THR A 96 -11.40 5.90 13.04
N GLU A 97 -11.88 5.83 11.79
CA GLU A 97 -13.07 6.56 11.32
C GLU A 97 -14.30 6.18 12.17
N SER A 98 -14.56 4.88 12.34
CA SER A 98 -15.69 4.37 13.13
C SER A 98 -15.60 4.81 14.60
N HIS A 99 -14.41 4.80 15.19
CA HIS A 99 -14.21 5.20 16.57
C HIS A 99 -14.52 6.68 16.77
N LEU A 100 -14.00 7.55 15.91
CA LEU A 100 -14.27 8.99 15.94
C LEU A 100 -15.76 9.30 15.75
N CYS A 101 -16.42 8.67 14.78
CA CYS A 101 -17.87 8.82 14.58
C CYS A 101 -18.66 8.35 15.81
N SER A 102 -18.23 7.28 16.48
CA SER A 102 -18.90 6.77 17.69
C SER A 102 -18.76 7.75 18.86
N LEU A 103 -17.57 8.34 19.05
CA LEU A 103 -17.34 9.36 20.08
C LEU A 103 -18.20 10.61 19.84
N LEU A 104 -18.31 11.08 18.59
CA LEU A 104 -19.20 12.20 18.26
C LEU A 104 -20.67 11.88 18.55
N HIS A 105 -21.13 10.67 18.21
CA HIS A 105 -22.50 10.28 18.51
C HIS A 105 -22.77 10.12 20.01
N GLU A 106 -21.76 9.72 20.79
CA GLU A 106 -21.85 9.73 22.26
C GLU A 106 -21.91 11.17 22.79
N MET A 107 -21.17 12.11 22.22
CA MET A 107 -21.23 13.53 22.56
C MET A 107 -22.62 14.13 22.28
N GLU A 108 -23.26 13.81 21.16
CA GLU A 108 -24.62 14.30 20.84
C GLU A 108 -25.68 13.92 21.90
N ARG A 109 -25.40 12.90 22.72
CA ARG A 109 -26.32 12.43 23.77
C ARG A 109 -26.10 13.10 25.13
N LEU A 110 -24.98 13.81 25.31
CA LEU A 110 -24.68 14.54 26.54
C LEU A 110 -25.29 15.95 26.52
N LEU A 111 -25.47 16.54 27.70
CA LEU A 111 -25.96 17.92 27.81
C LEU A 111 -24.86 18.89 27.33
N PRO A 112 -25.20 19.94 26.56
CA PRO A 112 -24.21 20.90 26.09
C PRO A 112 -23.57 21.65 27.26
N ASP A 113 -22.26 21.55 27.38
CA ASP A 113 -21.42 22.37 28.25
C ASP A 113 -20.24 22.94 27.44
N ALA A 114 -19.44 23.83 28.03
CA ALA A 114 -18.31 24.43 27.30
C ALA A 114 -17.23 23.40 26.88
N HIS A 115 -17.12 22.28 27.59
CA HIS A 115 -16.14 21.22 27.28
C HIS A 115 -16.63 20.29 26.17
N HIS A 116 -17.95 20.12 26.07
CA HIS A 116 -18.64 19.40 25.01
C HIS A 116 -18.35 20.05 23.66
N GLU A 117 -18.49 21.39 23.57
CA GLU A 117 -18.17 22.14 22.34
C GLU A 117 -16.68 21.98 21.96
N GLU A 118 -15.75 22.11 22.91
CA GLU A 118 -14.31 21.95 22.65
C GLU A 118 -13.96 20.53 22.17
N LEU A 119 -14.53 19.51 22.81
CA LEU A 119 -14.30 18.12 22.44
C LEU A 119 -14.94 17.76 21.09
N GLU A 120 -16.13 18.28 20.81
CA GLU A 120 -16.79 18.13 19.52
C GLU A 120 -15.93 18.73 18.41
N ASP A 121 -15.40 19.95 18.61
CA ASP A 121 -14.51 20.61 17.65
C ASP A 121 -13.23 19.79 17.38
N VAL A 122 -12.60 19.23 18.43
CA VAL A 122 -11.42 18.36 18.29
C VAL A 122 -11.75 17.11 17.47
N LEU A 123 -12.88 16.46 17.74
CA LEU A 123 -13.31 15.25 17.04
C LEU A 123 -13.67 15.54 15.57
N GLN A 124 -14.41 16.62 15.30
CA GLN A 124 -14.74 17.06 13.95
C GLN A 124 -13.49 17.46 13.14
N SER A 125 -12.55 18.17 13.77
CA SER A 125 -11.25 18.52 13.18
C SER A 125 -10.41 17.27 12.86
N SER A 126 -10.46 16.26 13.74
CA SER A 126 -9.80 14.98 13.56
C SER A 126 -10.37 14.17 12.40
N LEU A 127 -11.70 14.08 12.30
CA LEU A 127 -12.38 13.47 11.13
C LEU A 127 -12.06 14.22 9.84
N SER A 128 -12.12 15.56 9.86
CA SER A 128 -11.76 16.39 8.70
C SER A 128 -10.32 16.14 8.25
N THR A 129 -9.40 15.99 9.20
CA THR A 129 -8.01 15.62 8.94
C THR A 129 -7.92 14.23 8.33
N LEU A 130 -8.65 13.25 8.84
CA LEU A 130 -8.74 11.90 8.31
C LEU A 130 -9.26 11.87 6.86
N HIS A 131 -10.32 12.62 6.55
CA HIS A 131 -10.84 12.78 5.19
C HIS A 131 -9.84 13.49 4.27
N ARG A 132 -9.12 14.50 4.76
CA ARG A 132 -8.05 15.16 4.01
C ARG A 132 -6.91 14.19 3.68
N LEU A 133 -6.58 13.25 4.56
CA LEU A 133 -5.62 12.18 4.26
C LEU A 133 -6.17 11.19 3.24
N LYS A 134 -7.43 10.80 3.37
CA LYS A 134 -8.15 9.98 2.40
C LYS A 134 -8.07 10.60 1.00
N GLU A 135 -8.30 11.90 0.87
CA GLU A 135 -8.15 12.63 -0.38
C GLU A 135 -6.69 12.68 -0.83
N LYS A 136 -5.84 13.40 -0.08
CA LYS A 136 -4.53 13.83 -0.57
C LYS A 136 -3.56 12.68 -0.77
N LYS A 137 -3.62 11.69 0.13
CA LYS A 137 -2.64 10.60 0.16
C LYS A 137 -3.14 9.37 -0.57
N HIS A 138 -4.45 9.12 -0.60
CA HIS A 138 -4.97 7.85 -1.08
C HIS A 138 -5.81 7.98 -2.34
N TRP A 139 -6.72 8.94 -2.40
CA TRP A 139 -7.56 9.17 -3.57
C TRP A 139 -6.75 9.74 -4.72
N LEU A 140 -6.02 10.83 -4.50
CA LEU A 140 -5.23 11.47 -5.56
C LEU A 140 -4.14 10.54 -6.08
N ASP A 141 -3.43 9.82 -5.22
CA ASP A 141 -2.42 8.84 -5.62
C ASP A 141 -3.00 7.75 -6.56
N GLN A 142 -4.25 7.34 -6.34
CA GLN A 142 -4.93 6.32 -7.15
C GLN A 142 -5.60 6.89 -8.40
N ALA A 143 -6.15 8.10 -8.33
CA ALA A 143 -6.74 8.79 -9.47
C ALA A 143 -5.66 9.29 -10.45
N TYR A 144 -4.47 9.58 -9.94
CA TYR A 144 -3.31 10.09 -10.67
C TYR A 144 -2.06 9.22 -10.44
N PRO A 145 -2.02 7.98 -10.94
CA PRO A 145 -0.86 7.10 -10.77
C PRO A 145 0.43 7.68 -11.38
N SER A 146 0.32 8.63 -12.32
CA SER A 146 1.44 9.37 -12.92
C SER A 146 1.58 10.82 -12.40
N GLY A 147 0.90 11.16 -11.30
CA GLY A 147 0.78 12.53 -10.79
C GLY A 147 -0.25 13.38 -11.54
N ARG A 148 -0.71 14.47 -10.90
CA ARG A 148 -1.79 15.34 -11.42
C ARG A 148 -1.53 15.85 -12.83
N ASP A 149 -0.27 16.21 -13.08
CA ASP A 149 0.17 16.82 -14.33
C ASP A 149 0.90 15.80 -15.23
N GLY A 150 0.91 14.50 -14.86
CA GLY A 150 1.72 13.47 -15.52
C GLY A 150 3.24 13.60 -15.30
N THR A 151 3.68 14.64 -14.58
CA THR A 151 5.10 14.96 -14.36
C THR A 151 5.61 14.50 -13.00
N ARG A 152 4.74 14.39 -12.00
CA ARG A 152 5.11 14.04 -10.62
C ARG A 152 5.13 12.53 -10.43
N PHE A 153 6.32 12.01 -10.15
CA PHE A 153 6.50 10.63 -9.77
C PHE A 153 6.36 10.49 -8.25
N ASN A 154 5.46 9.64 -7.79
CA ASN A 154 5.22 9.44 -6.35
C ASN A 154 6.31 8.56 -5.74
N SER A 155 7.46 9.16 -5.41
CA SER A 155 8.56 8.45 -4.73
C SER A 155 8.21 8.00 -3.33
N LEU A 156 7.16 8.57 -2.70
CA LEU A 156 6.70 8.16 -1.36
C LEU A 156 6.29 6.69 -1.34
N GLN A 157 5.87 6.10 -2.47
CA GLN A 157 5.61 4.67 -2.53
C GLN A 157 6.84 3.82 -2.14
N HIS A 158 8.05 4.31 -2.44
CA HIS A 158 9.31 3.64 -2.11
C HIS A 158 9.71 3.87 -0.65
N PHE A 159 9.34 5.02 -0.07
CA PHE A 159 9.50 5.29 1.36
C PHE A 159 8.42 4.60 2.24
N ARG A 160 7.22 4.35 1.69
CA ARG A 160 6.11 3.62 2.35
C ARG A 160 6.42 2.14 2.58
N LEU A 161 7.48 1.62 1.96
CA LEU A 161 8.02 0.29 2.30
C LEU A 161 8.57 0.22 3.73
N ARG A 162 8.48 1.28 4.55
CA ARG A 162 8.63 1.24 6.03
C ARG A 162 7.84 0.13 6.77
N GLN A 163 7.12 -0.77 6.10
CA GLN A 163 6.90 -2.14 6.61
C GLN A 163 8.20 -2.84 7.07
N TRP A 164 9.37 -2.39 6.59
CA TRP A 164 10.67 -2.71 7.19
C TRP A 164 10.71 -2.47 8.70
N VAL A 165 10.03 -1.46 9.24
CA VAL A 165 10.00 -1.20 10.69
C VAL A 165 9.35 -2.39 11.42
N GLN A 166 8.25 -2.93 10.89
CA GLN A 166 7.58 -4.10 11.49
C GLN A 166 8.42 -5.37 11.40
N LEU A 167 9.18 -5.57 10.32
CA LEU A 167 10.13 -6.67 10.19
C LEU A 167 11.42 -6.45 11.00
N ALA A 168 11.92 -5.23 11.10
CA ALA A 168 13.11 -4.86 11.87
C ALA A 168 12.90 -5.09 13.37
N HIS A 169 11.68 -4.85 13.86
CA HIS A 169 11.30 -5.22 15.22
C HIS A 169 11.20 -6.74 15.43
N ASN A 170 11.14 -7.55 14.36
CA ASN A 170 11.17 -9.02 14.39
C ASN A 170 12.41 -9.58 13.69
N SER A 171 13.57 -9.38 14.32
CA SER A 171 14.88 -9.86 13.87
C SER A 171 14.89 -11.29 13.25
N PRO A 172 14.21 -12.32 13.80
CA PRO A 172 14.23 -13.66 13.22
C PRO A 172 13.50 -13.80 11.87
N LEU A 173 12.36 -13.11 11.71
CA LEU A 173 11.59 -13.16 10.47
C LEU A 173 12.32 -12.41 9.36
N ALA A 174 12.83 -11.21 9.68
CA ALA A 174 13.67 -10.44 8.76
C ALA A 174 14.90 -11.23 8.32
N ALA A 175 15.61 -11.88 9.26
CA ALA A 175 16.76 -12.71 8.94
C ALA A 175 16.41 -13.86 8.00
N SER A 176 15.27 -14.52 8.21
CA SER A 176 14.83 -15.65 7.38
C SER A 176 14.43 -15.22 5.96
N CYS A 177 13.68 -14.12 5.85
CA CYS A 177 13.33 -13.53 4.55
C CYS A 177 14.58 -13.06 3.79
N THR A 178 15.51 -12.39 4.47
CA THR A 178 16.78 -11.95 3.89
C THR A 178 17.64 -13.14 3.44
N ALA A 179 17.75 -14.21 4.25
CA ALA A 179 18.47 -15.41 3.86
C ALA A 179 17.85 -16.07 2.62
N ALA A 180 16.53 -16.19 2.57
CA ALA A 180 15.82 -16.72 1.39
C ALA A 180 16.07 -15.87 0.14
N LEU A 181 16.09 -14.54 0.28
CA LEU A 181 16.43 -13.62 -0.81
C LEU A 181 17.86 -13.78 -1.29
N VAL A 182 18.83 -13.87 -0.38
CA VAL A 182 20.23 -14.11 -0.76
C VAL A 182 20.35 -15.43 -1.52
N ILE A 183 19.69 -16.49 -1.04
CA ILE A 183 19.66 -17.79 -1.73
C ILE A 183 19.04 -17.68 -3.13
N TYR A 184 17.94 -16.94 -3.26
CA TYR A 184 17.27 -16.75 -4.53
C TYR A 184 18.10 -15.91 -5.51
N VAL A 185 18.56 -14.74 -5.10
CA VAL A 185 19.24 -13.75 -5.96
C VAL A 185 20.68 -14.17 -6.26
N LYS A 186 21.47 -14.51 -5.24
CA LYS A 186 22.91 -14.76 -5.43
C LYS A 186 23.18 -16.13 -6.04
N PHE A 187 22.38 -17.14 -5.70
CA PHE A 187 22.56 -18.51 -6.18
C PHE A 187 21.59 -18.87 -7.31
N GLN A 188 20.77 -17.92 -7.78
CA GLN A 188 19.80 -18.12 -8.87
C GLN A 188 18.91 -19.35 -8.65
N THR A 189 18.53 -19.59 -7.39
CA THR A 189 17.83 -20.81 -7.01
C THR A 189 16.44 -20.84 -7.66
N PRO A 190 16.09 -21.91 -8.42
CA PRO A 190 14.77 -22.01 -9.05
C PRO A 190 13.61 -21.92 -8.05
N VAL A 191 12.49 -21.33 -8.47
CA VAL A 191 11.29 -21.10 -7.64
C VAL A 191 10.82 -22.37 -6.92
N TYR A 192 10.82 -23.52 -7.60
CA TYR A 192 10.37 -24.78 -7.00
C TYR A 192 11.26 -25.25 -5.84
N LYS A 193 12.58 -24.97 -5.89
CA LYS A 193 13.50 -25.25 -4.76
C LYS A 193 13.31 -24.26 -3.63
N MET A 194 13.04 -22.99 -3.97
CA MET A 194 12.75 -21.97 -2.95
C MET A 194 11.53 -22.32 -2.09
N ARG A 195 10.51 -22.99 -2.64
CA ARG A 195 9.38 -23.50 -1.83
C ARG A 195 9.82 -24.46 -0.72
N VAL A 196 10.75 -25.38 -1.04
CA VAL A 196 11.29 -26.33 -0.07
C VAL A 196 12.10 -25.59 1.01
N ILE A 197 12.92 -24.62 0.59
CA ILE A 197 13.74 -23.80 1.50
C ILE A 197 12.87 -22.97 2.44
N LEU A 198 11.81 -22.34 1.92
CA LEU A 198 10.88 -21.54 2.72
C LEU A 198 10.09 -22.42 3.70
N ALA A 199 9.65 -23.60 3.28
CA ALA A 199 9.00 -24.57 4.17
C ALA A 199 9.96 -25.05 5.27
N LEU A 200 11.23 -25.28 4.95
CA LEU A 200 12.25 -25.65 5.94
C LEU A 200 12.50 -24.51 6.94
N LEU A 201 12.61 -23.26 6.48
CA LEU A 201 12.75 -22.09 7.33
C LEU A 201 11.54 -21.92 8.27
N GLN A 202 10.32 -22.08 7.74
CA GLN A 202 9.09 -22.12 8.55
C GLN A 202 9.19 -23.17 9.64
N TRP A 203 9.48 -24.42 9.27
CA TRP A 203 9.58 -25.54 10.21
C TRP A 203 10.65 -25.32 11.29
N ILE A 204 11.82 -24.79 10.94
CA ILE A 204 12.89 -24.46 11.90
C ILE A 204 12.39 -23.43 12.94
N ILE A 205 11.68 -22.39 12.49
CA ILE A 205 11.12 -21.38 13.40
C ILE A 205 10.00 -21.96 14.25
N GLU A 206 9.10 -22.77 13.68
CA GLU A 206 8.06 -23.48 14.43
C GLU A 206 8.69 -24.31 15.55
N ARG A 207 9.70 -25.11 15.22
CA ARG A 207 10.34 -26.01 16.18
C ARG A 207 11.08 -25.25 17.27
N ARG A 208 11.76 -24.15 16.92
CA ARG A 208 12.42 -23.27 17.90
C ARG A 208 11.41 -22.60 18.83
N ASN A 209 10.25 -22.18 18.30
CA ASN A 209 9.20 -21.56 19.11
C ASN A 209 8.53 -22.57 20.06
N GLN A 210 8.37 -23.84 19.67
CA GLN A 210 7.85 -24.89 20.55
C GLN A 210 8.75 -25.16 21.77
N MET A 211 10.06 -24.95 21.63
CA MET A 211 11.03 -25.13 22.71
C MET A 211 11.12 -23.92 23.65
N GLY A 212 10.61 -22.75 23.25
CA GLY A 212 10.60 -21.55 24.08
C GLY A 212 9.22 -21.27 24.66
N ALA A 213 9.13 -20.79 25.90
CA ALA A 213 7.87 -20.41 26.54
C ALA A 213 7.17 -19.18 25.92
N LEU A 214 7.69 -18.63 24.82
CA LEU A 214 7.11 -17.47 24.14
C LEU A 214 6.18 -17.92 23.01
N ASN A 215 4.87 -17.82 23.26
CA ASN A 215 3.80 -18.14 22.33
C ASN A 215 3.74 -17.12 21.18
N ARG A 216 4.69 -17.23 20.25
CA ARG A 216 4.94 -16.27 19.18
C ARG A 216 4.44 -16.82 17.84
N LYS A 217 3.38 -16.20 17.29
CA LYS A 217 2.71 -16.57 16.02
C LYS A 217 3.49 -16.17 14.75
N TYR A 218 4.81 -16.36 14.74
CA TYR A 218 5.68 -15.98 13.62
C TYR A 218 5.80 -16.95 12.44
N PRO A 219 5.73 -18.28 12.63
CA PRO A 219 6.11 -19.18 11.54
C PRO A 219 5.17 -19.09 10.33
N SER A 220 3.88 -18.87 10.58
CA SER A 220 2.88 -18.61 9.54
C SER A 220 3.09 -17.29 8.78
N GLN A 221 4.01 -16.43 9.22
CA GLN A 221 4.30 -15.13 8.59
C GLN A 221 5.39 -15.23 7.51
N ILE A 222 6.23 -16.28 7.51
CA ILE A 222 7.14 -16.50 6.37
C ILE A 222 6.28 -16.80 5.14
N PRO A 223 6.46 -16.10 4.01
CA PRO A 223 5.70 -16.40 2.80
C PRO A 223 6.03 -17.79 2.25
N LYS A 224 5.02 -18.47 1.71
CA LYS A 224 5.19 -19.80 1.07
C LYS A 224 5.93 -19.73 -0.26
N GLU A 225 5.97 -18.54 -0.85
CA GLU A 225 6.47 -18.33 -2.21
C GLU A 225 7.47 -17.18 -2.23
N ILE A 226 8.60 -17.38 -2.91
CA ILE A 226 9.70 -16.41 -2.94
C ILE A 226 9.30 -15.09 -3.59
N TYR A 227 8.37 -15.11 -4.56
CA TYR A 227 7.89 -13.88 -5.20
C TYR A 227 7.20 -12.94 -4.19
N MET A 228 6.63 -13.47 -3.11
CA MET A 228 6.05 -12.63 -2.07
C MET A 228 7.14 -11.87 -1.32
N ILE A 229 8.29 -12.51 -1.08
CA ILE A 229 9.45 -11.86 -0.45
C ILE A 229 10.08 -10.88 -1.44
N VAL A 230 10.28 -11.27 -2.70
CA VAL A 230 10.81 -10.38 -3.75
C VAL A 230 9.93 -9.14 -3.95
N ALA A 231 8.61 -9.33 -4.01
CA ALA A 231 7.63 -8.25 -4.10
C ALA A 231 7.63 -7.39 -2.82
N HIS A 232 7.72 -8.03 -1.65
CA HIS A 232 7.81 -7.32 -0.37
C HIS A 232 9.04 -6.42 -0.30
N TYR A 233 10.18 -6.89 -0.80
CA TYR A 233 11.42 -6.11 -0.86
C TYR A 233 11.50 -5.21 -2.11
N SER A 234 10.48 -5.25 -2.97
CA SER A 234 10.44 -4.51 -4.24
C SER A 234 11.72 -4.65 -5.07
N LEU A 235 12.29 -5.85 -5.09
CA LEU A 235 13.53 -6.13 -5.83
C LEU A 235 13.26 -6.29 -7.33
N ASP A 236 12.04 -6.69 -7.70
CA ASP A 236 11.66 -6.78 -9.10
C ASP A 236 11.59 -5.38 -9.71
N PRO A 237 12.31 -5.12 -10.81
CA PRO A 237 12.21 -3.84 -11.49
C PRO A 237 10.77 -3.64 -11.99
N THR A 238 10.21 -2.44 -11.81
CA THR A 238 8.97 -2.09 -12.51
C THR A 238 9.29 -2.01 -13.99
N THR A 239 8.80 -2.99 -14.74
CA THR A 239 9.00 -3.04 -16.18
C THR A 239 7.69 -2.82 -16.91
N ARG A 240 7.78 -2.04 -17.98
CA ARG A 240 6.72 -1.89 -18.98
C ARG A 240 7.13 -2.71 -20.19
N THR A 241 6.22 -3.55 -20.66
CA THR A 241 6.45 -4.34 -21.86
C THR A 241 5.78 -3.67 -23.05
N PHE A 242 6.49 -3.64 -24.17
CA PHE A 242 6.00 -3.11 -25.43
C PHE A 242 6.18 -4.12 -26.57
N LEU A 243 5.32 -4.00 -27.58
CA LEU A 243 5.49 -4.60 -28.89
C LEU A 243 6.29 -3.64 -29.74
N CYS A 244 7.34 -4.11 -30.39
CA CYS A 244 8.09 -3.33 -31.36
C CYS A 244 7.86 -3.91 -32.76
N CYS A 245 7.47 -3.06 -33.70
CA CYS A 245 7.34 -3.48 -35.10
C CYS A 245 8.73 -3.74 -35.69
N SER A 246 8.99 -4.95 -36.22
CA SER A 246 10.29 -5.28 -36.81
C SER A 246 10.60 -4.53 -38.12
N LYS A 247 9.62 -3.85 -38.72
CA LYS A 247 9.77 -3.11 -39.98
C LYS A 247 9.91 -1.61 -39.78
N CYS A 248 9.04 -0.99 -38.99
CA CYS A 248 9.06 0.47 -38.76
C CYS A 248 9.54 0.87 -37.36
N PHE A 249 9.87 -0.08 -36.48
CA PHE A 249 10.30 0.15 -35.10
C PHE A 249 9.30 0.90 -34.22
N ALA A 250 8.05 1.03 -34.66
CA ALA A 250 7.00 1.61 -33.86
C ALA A 250 6.75 0.77 -32.60
N ILE A 251 6.64 1.44 -31.46
CA ILE A 251 6.51 0.84 -30.14
C ILE A 251 5.07 0.99 -29.66
N GLN A 252 4.44 -0.10 -29.26
CA GLN A 252 3.07 -0.14 -28.75
C GLN A 252 3.00 -0.79 -27.38
N PRO A 253 2.22 -0.27 -26.41
CA PRO A 253 2.14 -0.84 -25.07
C PRO A 253 1.52 -2.25 -25.11
N LEU A 254 2.19 -3.24 -24.52
CA LEU A 254 1.66 -4.60 -24.40
C LEU A 254 0.76 -4.68 -23.15
N THR A 255 -0.50 -4.29 -23.30
CA THR A 255 -1.49 -4.41 -22.22
C THR A 255 -2.21 -5.76 -22.24
N GLN A 256 -2.85 -6.13 -21.12
CA GLN A 256 -3.67 -7.34 -21.04
C GLN A 256 -4.80 -7.33 -22.07
N LYS A 257 -5.41 -6.16 -22.34
CA LYS A 257 -6.44 -6.01 -23.38
C LYS A 257 -5.91 -6.37 -24.77
N VAL A 258 -4.69 -5.95 -25.11
CA VAL A 258 -4.04 -6.27 -26.39
C VAL A 258 -3.72 -7.78 -26.47
N LEU A 259 -3.28 -8.39 -25.37
CA LEU A 259 -3.06 -9.84 -25.31
C LEU A 259 -4.35 -10.64 -25.51
N THR A 260 -5.41 -10.29 -24.77
CA THR A 260 -6.71 -10.97 -24.87
C THR A 260 -7.32 -10.80 -26.26
N SER A 261 -7.30 -9.60 -26.82
CA SER A 261 -7.81 -9.33 -28.18
C SER A 261 -7.12 -10.19 -29.24
N ALA A 262 -5.79 -10.30 -29.19
CA ALA A 262 -5.04 -11.12 -30.14
C ALA A 262 -5.34 -12.63 -29.99
N ASN A 263 -5.51 -13.11 -28.77
CA ASN A 263 -5.90 -14.50 -28.52
C ASN A 263 -7.32 -14.78 -29.03
N SER A 264 -8.26 -13.85 -28.83
CA SER A 264 -9.62 -13.96 -29.34
C SER A 264 -9.66 -13.95 -30.88
N ALA A 265 -8.88 -13.07 -31.53
CA ALA A 265 -8.77 -13.05 -32.99
C ALA A 265 -8.28 -14.40 -33.53
N TYR A 266 -7.25 -14.98 -32.90
CA TYR A 266 -6.76 -16.31 -33.29
C TYR A 266 -7.81 -17.41 -33.08
N ALA A 267 -8.50 -17.42 -31.94
CA ALA A 267 -9.56 -18.40 -31.66
C ALA A 267 -10.73 -18.31 -32.66
N ALA A 268 -11.01 -17.10 -33.15
CA ALA A 268 -12.02 -16.84 -34.17
C ALA A 268 -11.52 -17.05 -35.61
N ASN A 269 -10.31 -17.58 -35.82
CA ASN A 269 -9.64 -17.69 -37.13
C ASN A 269 -9.56 -16.35 -37.90
N GLN A 270 -9.48 -15.24 -37.18
CA GLN A 270 -9.29 -13.90 -37.75
C GLN A 270 -7.79 -13.59 -37.92
N SER A 271 -7.49 -12.60 -38.78
CA SER A 271 -6.13 -12.12 -38.95
C SER A 271 -5.57 -11.57 -37.64
N LEU A 272 -4.30 -11.92 -37.35
CA LEU A 272 -3.63 -11.39 -36.17
C LEU A 272 -3.37 -9.88 -36.33
N PRO A 273 -3.37 -9.11 -35.22
CA PRO A 273 -3.09 -7.69 -35.27
C PRO A 273 -1.75 -7.36 -35.95
N THR A 274 -1.81 -6.42 -36.90
CA THR A 274 -0.66 -5.85 -37.60
C THR A 274 -0.35 -4.44 -37.09
N CYS A 275 0.84 -3.94 -37.38
CA CYS A 275 1.23 -2.58 -37.05
C CYS A 275 0.41 -1.58 -37.89
N ASP A 276 -0.35 -0.73 -37.20
CA ASP A 276 -1.19 0.32 -37.76
C ASP A 276 -0.47 1.69 -37.81
N ILE A 277 0.72 1.79 -37.21
CA ILE A 277 1.49 3.03 -37.17
C ILE A 277 2.16 3.26 -38.54
N PRO A 278 1.87 4.39 -39.21
CA PRO A 278 2.49 4.71 -40.48
C PRO A 278 3.96 5.13 -40.26
N PRO A 279 4.92 4.64 -41.06
CA PRO A 279 6.34 5.02 -40.94
C PRO A 279 6.59 6.53 -41.12
N ALA A 280 5.75 7.21 -41.88
CA ALA A 280 5.74 8.66 -42.11
C ALA A 280 4.30 9.20 -42.12
N PRO A 281 4.04 10.49 -41.82
CA PRO A 281 2.69 11.04 -41.66
C PRO A 281 1.71 10.81 -42.82
N ILE A 282 2.23 10.72 -44.05
CA ILE A 282 1.41 10.56 -45.28
C ILE A 282 1.46 9.10 -45.80
N SER A 283 2.29 8.24 -45.22
CA SER A 283 2.44 6.85 -45.68
C SER A 283 1.29 5.96 -45.21
N PRO A 284 0.97 4.86 -45.93
CA PRO A 284 0.02 3.87 -45.45
C PRO A 284 0.50 3.22 -44.14
N PRO A 285 -0.40 2.61 -43.35
CA PRO A 285 -0.03 1.88 -42.15
C PRO A 285 1.00 0.79 -42.48
N CYS A 286 1.93 0.53 -41.55
CA CYS A 286 3.04 -0.39 -41.79
C CYS A 286 2.58 -1.81 -42.19
N ALA A 287 1.45 -2.26 -41.63
CA ALA A 287 0.80 -3.56 -41.82
C ALA A 287 1.69 -4.78 -41.52
N ASN A 288 2.88 -4.58 -40.95
CA ASN A 288 3.77 -5.67 -40.58
C ASN A 288 3.17 -6.44 -39.38
N PRO A 289 3.17 -7.78 -39.38
CA PRO A 289 2.65 -8.56 -38.27
C PRO A 289 3.40 -8.22 -36.98
N LEU A 290 2.67 -8.07 -35.87
CA LEU A 290 3.25 -7.85 -34.55
C LEU A 290 3.37 -9.14 -33.74
N ARG A 291 2.70 -10.20 -34.22
CA ARG A 291 2.51 -11.47 -33.52
C ARG A 291 2.65 -12.64 -34.47
N LYS A 292 3.05 -13.77 -33.91
CA LYS A 292 3.13 -15.05 -34.60
C LYS A 292 2.53 -16.15 -33.73
N THR A 293 2.10 -17.22 -34.35
CA THR A 293 1.70 -18.44 -33.67
C THR A 293 2.92 -19.31 -33.38
N ARG A 294 2.94 -19.94 -32.20
CA ARG A 294 3.97 -20.89 -31.78
C ARG A 294 3.29 -22.11 -31.18
N CYS A 295 3.65 -23.29 -31.66
CA CYS A 295 3.20 -24.55 -31.07
C CYS A 295 4.17 -24.98 -29.97
N ILE A 296 3.66 -25.32 -28.78
CA ILE A 296 4.43 -25.93 -27.69
C ILE A 296 3.67 -27.18 -27.27
N GLY A 297 4.17 -28.35 -27.67
CA GLY A 297 3.40 -29.60 -27.63
C GLY A 297 2.14 -29.50 -28.50
N ASN A 298 1.01 -29.98 -27.98
CA ASN A 298 -0.28 -29.95 -28.67
C ASN A 298 -1.06 -28.63 -28.48
N LYS A 299 -0.41 -27.59 -27.93
CA LYS A 299 -1.03 -26.30 -27.66
C LYS A 299 -0.43 -25.24 -28.57
N VAL A 300 -1.29 -24.42 -29.17
CA VAL A 300 -0.89 -23.27 -29.98
C VAL A 300 -1.01 -21.99 -29.16
N PHE A 301 0.03 -21.16 -29.20
CA PHE A 301 0.12 -19.90 -28.47
C PHE A 301 0.31 -18.75 -29.46
N VAL A 302 -0.37 -17.63 -29.24
CA VAL A 302 -0.10 -16.38 -29.97
C VAL A 302 0.92 -15.58 -29.17
N VAL A 303 2.11 -15.39 -29.73
CA VAL A 303 3.23 -14.69 -29.07
C VAL A 303 3.66 -13.45 -29.86
N PRO A 304 4.12 -12.39 -29.19
CA PRO A 304 4.78 -11.26 -29.85
C PRO A 304 5.95 -11.69 -30.74
N ILE A 305 6.14 -11.02 -31.88
CA ILE A 305 7.33 -11.22 -32.73
C ILE A 305 8.55 -10.56 -32.08
N CYS A 306 8.43 -9.28 -31.71
CA CYS A 306 9.46 -8.53 -31.01
C CYS A 306 8.85 -7.89 -29.76
N LYS A 307 9.32 -8.34 -28.60
CA LYS A 307 8.94 -7.85 -27.28
C LYS A 307 10.11 -7.05 -26.72
N GLN A 308 9.87 -5.78 -26.42
CA GLN A 308 10.82 -4.94 -25.70
C GLN A 308 10.35 -4.74 -24.27
N VAL A 309 11.27 -4.83 -23.32
CA VAL A 309 11.01 -4.65 -21.89
C VAL A 309 11.80 -3.43 -21.46
N PHE A 310 11.10 -2.41 -20.99
CA PHE A 310 11.70 -1.18 -20.50
C PHE A 310 11.52 -1.13 -19.00
N GLN A 311 12.61 -0.88 -18.28
CA GLN A 311 12.54 -0.49 -16.90
C GLN A 311 12.12 0.98 -16.82
N ASP A 312 11.12 1.30 -16.00
CA ASP A 312 10.73 2.68 -15.80
C ASP A 312 11.85 3.42 -15.05
N PHE A 313 12.60 4.27 -15.76
CA PHE A 313 13.76 4.96 -15.20
C PHE A 313 13.38 5.85 -14.01
N LYS A 314 12.19 6.46 -14.04
CA LYS A 314 11.73 7.32 -12.93
C LYS A 314 11.43 6.49 -11.69
N ASP A 315 10.80 5.32 -11.86
CA ASP A 315 10.56 4.38 -10.75
C ASP A 315 11.86 3.81 -10.20
N TRP A 316 12.78 3.41 -11.08
CA TRP A 316 14.09 2.93 -10.68
C TRP A 316 14.89 3.99 -9.92
N LEU A 317 14.98 5.22 -10.45
CA LEU A 317 15.69 6.31 -9.81
C LEU A 317 15.04 6.68 -8.46
N GLY A 318 13.71 6.70 -8.41
CA GLY A 318 12.96 6.92 -7.18
C GLY A 318 13.27 5.88 -6.09
N ARG A 319 13.42 4.60 -6.48
CA ARG A 319 13.86 3.53 -5.56
C ARG A 319 15.30 3.72 -5.11
N LEU A 320 16.20 4.04 -6.05
CA LEU A 320 17.61 4.26 -5.74
C LEU A 320 17.75 5.37 -4.70
N LEU A 321 17.15 6.54 -4.94
CA LEU A 321 17.21 7.69 -4.05
C LEU A 321 16.49 7.48 -2.72
N ALA A 322 15.48 6.59 -2.67
CA ALA A 322 14.81 6.22 -1.42
C ALA A 322 15.57 5.16 -0.59
N THR A 323 16.68 4.64 -1.11
CA THR A 323 17.45 3.60 -0.41
C THR A 323 18.23 4.21 0.76
N PRO A 324 18.05 3.75 2.00
CA PRO A 324 18.80 4.27 3.15
C PRO A 324 20.31 4.22 2.92
N GLY A 325 21.01 5.32 3.21
CA GLY A 325 22.46 5.44 3.01
C GLY A 325 22.88 5.96 1.64
N ILE A 326 22.01 5.93 0.62
CA ILE A 326 22.36 6.40 -0.72
C ILE A 326 22.73 7.89 -0.74
N GLU A 327 22.07 8.71 0.09
CA GLU A 327 22.37 10.13 0.21
C GLU A 327 23.80 10.32 0.70
N HIS A 328 24.20 9.58 1.74
CA HIS A 328 25.56 9.61 2.28
C HIS A 328 26.59 9.19 1.22
N ASP A 329 26.28 8.14 0.46
CA ASP A 329 27.16 7.67 -0.61
C ASP A 329 27.30 8.71 -1.73
N LEU A 330 26.21 9.37 -2.13
CA LEU A 330 26.22 10.44 -3.13
C LEU A 330 27.00 11.68 -2.64
N TYR A 331 26.87 12.05 -1.37
CA TYR A 331 27.63 13.16 -0.77
C TYR A 331 29.13 12.87 -0.70
N ASN A 332 29.51 11.64 -0.33
CA ASN A 332 30.92 11.27 -0.16
C ASN A 332 31.63 10.96 -1.49
N HIS A 333 30.88 10.77 -2.57
CA HIS A 333 31.41 10.51 -3.90
C HIS A 333 30.89 11.58 -4.87
N PRO A 334 31.31 12.85 -4.72
CA PRO A 334 30.88 13.91 -5.60
C PRO A 334 31.20 13.57 -7.05
N ALA A 335 30.38 14.10 -7.96
CA ALA A 335 30.67 14.01 -9.38
C ALA A 335 32.08 14.57 -9.62
N PRO A 336 32.93 13.87 -10.38
CA PRO A 336 34.25 14.38 -10.67
C PRO A 336 34.14 15.67 -11.47
N GLU A 337 35.07 16.58 -11.18
CA GLU A 337 35.12 17.96 -11.67
C GLU A 337 35.30 18.11 -13.19
N SER A 338 35.25 17.02 -13.97
CA SER A 338 35.28 17.13 -15.42
C SER A 338 33.91 17.59 -15.94
N ASP A 339 33.82 18.84 -16.37
CA ASP A 339 32.65 19.47 -17.02
C ASP A 339 32.17 18.80 -18.33
N GLN A 340 32.71 17.63 -18.69
CA GLN A 340 32.34 16.88 -19.89
C GLN A 340 31.98 15.43 -19.55
N THR A 341 30.83 15.22 -18.91
CA THR A 341 30.07 13.98 -19.14
C THR A 341 29.36 14.11 -20.48
N LYS A 342 29.85 13.42 -21.52
CA LYS A 342 29.20 13.42 -22.85
C LYS A 342 27.97 12.53 -22.87
N ASP A 343 27.92 11.54 -21.98
CA ASP A 343 26.79 10.65 -21.74
C ASP A 343 26.63 10.32 -20.24
N LEU A 344 25.46 9.82 -19.82
CA LEU A 344 25.20 9.29 -18.48
C LEU A 344 26.20 8.16 -18.13
N MET A 345 26.70 7.43 -19.13
CA MET A 345 27.72 6.39 -18.99
C MET A 345 29.11 6.94 -18.65
N ASP A 346 29.35 8.23 -18.90
CA ASP A 346 30.58 8.91 -18.48
C ASP A 346 30.51 9.33 -17.01
N CYS A 347 29.34 9.20 -16.36
CA CYS A 347 29.20 9.48 -14.94
C CYS A 347 30.10 8.54 -14.13
N PRO A 348 31.08 9.06 -13.39
CA PRO A 348 32.04 8.16 -12.73
C PRO A 348 31.47 7.43 -11.53
N LEU A 349 30.28 7.82 -11.06
CA LEU A 349 29.49 6.98 -10.16
C LEU A 349 29.06 5.68 -10.87
N ILE A 350 28.58 5.75 -12.12
CA ILE A 350 28.17 4.58 -12.92
C ILE A 350 29.39 3.74 -13.32
N GLN A 351 30.50 4.36 -13.72
CA GLN A 351 31.73 3.63 -14.06
C GLN A 351 32.36 2.93 -12.84
N LYS A 352 32.26 3.53 -11.65
CA LYS A 352 32.72 2.92 -10.39
C LYS A 352 31.68 2.01 -9.75
N PHE A 353 30.44 2.01 -10.24
CA PHE A 353 29.40 1.13 -9.76
C PHE A 353 29.78 -0.31 -10.12
N LYS A 354 30.24 -1.05 -9.10
CA LYS A 354 30.63 -2.44 -9.24
C LYS A 354 29.44 -3.33 -8.95
N TRP A 355 29.20 -4.31 -9.82
CA TRP A 355 28.20 -5.33 -9.58
C TRP A 355 28.66 -6.31 -8.49
N THR A 356 27.81 -7.28 -8.14
CA THR A 356 28.08 -8.24 -7.04
C THR A 356 29.24 -9.20 -7.30
N ASP A 357 29.87 -9.13 -8.47
CA ASP A 357 31.09 -9.84 -8.87
C ASP A 357 32.34 -8.96 -8.77
N GLY A 358 32.20 -7.71 -8.29
CA GLY A 358 33.30 -6.75 -8.14
C GLY A 358 33.74 -6.10 -9.45
N LYS A 359 33.09 -6.42 -10.57
CA LYS A 359 33.38 -5.83 -11.87
C LYS A 359 32.53 -4.57 -12.07
N PRO A 360 33.00 -3.58 -12.85
CA PRO A 360 32.16 -2.47 -13.26
C PRO A 360 30.89 -3.02 -13.93
N PHE A 361 29.77 -2.30 -13.78
CA PHE A 361 28.48 -2.68 -14.35
C PHE A 361 28.48 -2.80 -15.88
N ILE A 362 29.51 -2.28 -16.56
CA ILE A 362 29.70 -2.29 -18.02
C ILE A 362 31.12 -2.77 -18.35
#